data_AF-A0A1Y2SD48-F1
#
_entry.id   AF-A0A1Y2SD48-F1
#
_cell.length_a   1.000
_cell.length_b   1.000
_cell.length_c   1.000
_cell.angle_alpha   90.00
_cell.angle_beta   90.00
_cell.angle_gamma   90.00
#
_symmetry.space_group_name_H-M   'P 1'
#
loop_
_entity.id
_entity.type
_entity.pdbx_description
1 polymer ?
#
loop_
_entity_poly.entity_id
_entity_poly.type
_entity_poly.pdbx_seq_one_letter_code
_entity_poly.pdbx_strand_id
1 'polypeptide(L)' 'MKHTAEIEITDFSKGQDGKAVAFGKVFNDSKKRFPAGSEIITSLVQNAETYESDGYIKTQNSIYKIRRPIG' A
#
# COMPACT_ATOMS: atom_id res chain seq x y z
N MET A 1 0.55 12.10 -10.05
CA MET A 1 0.05 10.71 -9.96
C MET A 1 -1.27 10.71 -9.21
N LYS A 2 -2.30 9.97 -9.67
CA LYS A 2 -3.58 9.87 -8.93
C LYS A 2 -3.55 8.60 -8.10
N HIS A 3 -3.37 8.73 -6.79
CA HIS A 3 -3.47 7.60 -5.87
C HIS A 3 -4.92 7.12 -5.80
N THR A 4 -5.12 5.81 -5.70
CA THR A 4 -6.46 5.21 -5.60
C THR A 4 -6.95 5.15 -4.16
N ALA A 5 -6.02 5.08 -3.21
CA ALA A 5 -6.27 5.04 -1.77
C ALA A 5 -4.99 5.49 -1.02
N GLU A 6 -5.10 5.63 0.29
CA GLU A 6 -4.00 5.74 1.24
C GLU A 6 -3.83 4.42 1.99
N ILE A 7 -2.62 4.09 2.43
CA ILE A 7 -2.32 2.92 3.25
C ILE A 7 -1.40 3.31 4.42
N GLU A 8 -1.77 2.91 5.62
CA GLU A 8 -0.89 2.85 6.78
C GLU A 8 -0.30 1.45 6.84
N ILE A 9 1.00 1.32 6.53
CA ILE A 9 1.67 0.03 6.46
C ILE A 9 1.91 -0.47 7.88
N THR A 10 1.45 -1.69 8.17
CA THR A 10 1.66 -2.37 9.45
C THR A 10 2.76 -3.44 9.35
N ASP A 11 2.92 -4.04 8.18
CA ASP A 11 3.99 -5.00 7.89
C ASP A 11 4.29 -5.07 6.38
N PHE A 12 5.48 -5.54 6.02
CA PHE A 12 5.91 -5.70 4.63
C PHE A 12 6.67 -7.01 4.48
N SER A 13 6.15 -7.92 3.65
CA SER A 13 6.77 -9.21 3.42
C SER A 13 7.36 -9.28 2.02
N LYS A 14 8.64 -9.65 1.93
CA LYS A 14 9.39 -9.82 0.69
C LYS A 14 9.99 -11.22 0.62
N GLY A 15 9.58 -11.99 -0.39
CA GLY A 15 10.11 -13.31 -0.68
C GLY A 15 11.49 -13.28 -1.34
N GLN A 16 12.20 -14.40 -1.28
CA GLN A 16 13.49 -14.58 -1.98
C GLN A 16 13.36 -14.54 -3.51
N ASP A 17 12.14 -14.72 -4.04
CA ASP A 17 11.81 -14.62 -5.46
C ASP A 17 11.59 -13.16 -5.93
N GLY A 18 11.85 -12.18 -5.07
CA GLY A 18 11.68 -10.75 -5.35
C GLY A 18 10.24 -10.27 -5.31
N LYS A 19 9.27 -11.14 -5.00
CA LYS A 19 7.87 -10.74 -4.82
C LYS A 19 7.67 -10.15 -3.44
N ALA A 20 6.87 -9.09 -3.36
CA ALA A 20 6.52 -8.48 -2.10
C ALA A 20 5.03 -8.15 -1.99
N VAL A 21 4.52 -8.15 -0.77
CA VAL A 21 3.17 -7.70 -0.40
C VAL A 21 3.26 -6.78 0.81
N ALA A 22 2.37 -5.81 0.88
CA ALA A 22 2.23 -4.94 2.04
C ALA A 22 0.96 -5.29 2.81
N PHE A 23 1.07 -5.27 4.13
CA PHE A 23 -0.04 -5.37 5.07
C PHE A 23 -0.29 -3.98 5.63
N GLY A 24 -1.55 -3.60 5.77
CA GLY A 24 -1.85 -2.30 6.34
C GLY A 24 -3.32 -1.98 6.41
N LYS A 25 -3.60 -0.76 6.87
CA LYS A 25 -4.95 -0.20 6.96
C LYS A 25 -5.18 0.77 5.82
N VAL A 26 -6.27 0.60 5.08
CA VAL A 26 -6.59 1.44 3.92
C VAL A 26 -7.45 2.63 4.31
N PHE A 27 -7.19 3.78 3.70
CA PHE A 27 -7.94 5.02 3.91
C PHE A 27 -8.22 5.71 2.58
N ASN A 28 -9.17 6.65 2.57
CA ASN A 28 -9.45 7.50 1.42
C ASN A 28 -9.57 6.73 0.08
N ASP A 29 -10.15 5.52 0.09
CA ASP A 29 -10.28 4.69 -1.10
C ASP A 29 -11.32 5.28 -2.04
N SER A 30 -10.83 5.95 -3.08
CA SER A 30 -11.66 6.61 -4.11
C SER A 30 -12.60 5.65 -4.84
N LYS A 31 -12.30 4.34 -4.84
CA LYS A 31 -13.12 3.30 -5.44
C LYS A 31 -14.17 2.72 -4.49
N LYS A 32 -14.19 3.15 -3.22
CA LYS A 32 -15.11 2.67 -2.17
C LYS A 32 -15.13 1.13 -2.04
N ARG A 33 -13.99 0.47 -2.25
CA ARG A 33 -13.88 -1.00 -2.12
C ARG A 33 -13.79 -1.42 -0.66
N PHE A 34 -13.20 -0.56 0.16
CA PHE A 34 -12.97 -0.82 1.57
C PHE A 34 -13.37 0.40 2.42
N PRO A 35 -14.02 0.18 3.57
CA PRO A 35 -14.15 1.20 4.60
C PRO A 35 -12.79 1.75 5.06
N ALA A 36 -12.78 2.99 5.55
CA ALA A 36 -11.59 3.58 6.13
C ALA A 36 -11.16 2.81 7.39
N GLY A 37 -9.88 2.47 7.48
CA GLY A 37 -9.30 1.69 8.57
C GLY A 37 -9.37 0.18 8.39
N SER A 38 -9.95 -0.32 7.29
CA SER A 38 -9.97 -1.76 7.01
C SER A 38 -8.56 -2.31 6.79
N GLU A 39 -8.27 -3.44 7.42
CA GLU A 39 -7.04 -4.19 7.22
C GLU A 39 -7.07 -4.89 5.85
N ILE A 40 -5.96 -4.75 5.11
CA ILE A 40 -5.79 -5.32 3.78
C ILE A 40 -4.41 -5.95 3.64
N ILE A 41 -4.33 -6.93 2.74
CA ILE A 41 -3.09 -7.39 2.13
C ILE A 41 -3.12 -6.92 0.68
N THR A 42 -2.08 -6.22 0.24
CA THR A 42 -2.02 -5.77 -1.14
C THR A 42 -1.79 -6.93 -2.10
N SER A 43 -2.14 -6.76 -3.37
CA SER A 43 -1.51 -7.55 -4.43
C SER A 43 -0.02 -7.24 -4.53
N LEU A 44 0.68 -7.98 -5.40
CA LEU A 44 2.13 -7.84 -5.57
C LEU A 44 2.56 -6.39 -5.78
N VAL A 45 3.51 -5.97 -4.94
CA VAL A 45 4.13 -4.65 -4.98
C VAL A 45 5.15 -4.62 -6.10
N GLN A 46 5.00 -3.65 -7.00
CA GLN A 46 5.85 -3.47 -8.17
C GLN A 46 7.11 -2.63 -7.87
N ASN A 47 7.02 -1.75 -6.88
CA ASN A 47 8.12 -0.87 -6.45
C ASN A 47 8.66 -1.27 -5.07
N ALA A 48 8.83 -2.57 -4.84
CA ALA A 48 9.18 -3.13 -3.54
C ALA A 48 10.52 -2.60 -2.97
N GLU A 49 11.46 -2.22 -3.83
CA GLU A 49 12.76 -1.66 -3.41
C GLU A 49 12.71 -0.16 -3.10
N THR A 50 11.72 0.57 -3.64
CA THR A 50 11.71 2.04 -3.64
C THR A 50 10.47 2.64 -2.98
N TYR A 51 9.50 1.83 -2.55
CA TYR A 51 8.20 2.30 -2.06
C TYR A 51 8.32 3.34 -0.92
N GLU A 52 9.32 3.21 -0.04
CA GLU A 52 9.55 4.15 1.06
C GLU A 52 10.01 5.53 0.59
N SER A 53 10.96 5.59 -0.35
CA SER A 53 11.46 6.84 -0.92
C SER A 53 10.47 7.44 -1.91
N ASP A 54 9.74 6.59 -2.63
CA ASP A 54 8.64 6.97 -3.52
C ASP A 54 7.45 7.59 -2.74
N GLY A 55 7.25 7.17 -1.48
CA GLY A 55 6.11 7.57 -0.66
C GLY A 55 4.78 6.92 -1.06
N TYR A 56 4.83 5.87 -1.88
CA TYR A 56 3.64 5.12 -2.32
C TYR A 56 3.96 3.65 -2.61
N ILE A 57 2.96 2.78 -2.46
CA ILE A 57 2.99 1.40 -2.96
C ILE A 57 2.25 1.34 -4.29
N LYS A 58 2.90 0.81 -5.32
CA LYS A 58 2.29 0.52 -6.61
C LYS A 58 2.06 -0.97 -6.75
N THR A 59 0.83 -1.35 -7.07
CA THR A 59 0.47 -2.71 -7.45
C THR A 59 -0.11 -2.70 -8.87
N GLN A 60 -0.42 -3.88 -9.40
CA GLN A 60 -1.05 -4.00 -10.72
C GLN A 60 -2.36 -3.19 -10.84
N ASN A 61 -3.14 -3.09 -9.75
CA ASN A 61 -4.51 -2.58 -9.79
C ASN A 61 -4.72 -1.27 -9.02
N SER A 62 -3.72 -0.84 -8.24
CA SER A 62 -3.87 0.25 -7.29
C SER A 62 -2.54 0.94 -7.01
N ILE A 63 -2.63 2.22 -6.68
CA ILE A 63 -1.50 3.00 -6.17
C ILE A 63 -1.95 3.54 -4.82
N TYR A 64 -1.27 3.13 -3.76
CA TYR A 64 -1.56 3.54 -2.40
C TYR A 64 -0.55 4.58 -1.95
N LYS A 65 -0.98 5.78 -1.57
CA LYS A 65 -0.10 6.74 -0.91
C LYS A 65 0.20 6.25 0.51
N ILE A 66 1.47 6.26 0.92
CA ILE A 66 1.84 5.87 2.29
C ILE A 66 1.38 6.98 3.24
N ARG A 67 0.51 6.60 4.19
CA ARG A 67 0.09 7.43 5.30
C ARG A 67 0.95 7.06 6.51
N ARG A 68 1.61 8.05 7.09
CA ARG A 68 2.29 7.88 8.38
C ARG A 68 1.33 8.30 9.49
N PRO A 69 1.24 7.56 10.61
CA PRO A 69 0.54 8.05 11.78
C PRO A 69 1.19 9.35 12.23
N ILE A 70 0.38 10.34 12.58
CA ILE A 70 0.86 11.57 13.20
C ILE A 70 1.07 11.19 14.67
N GLY A 71 2.33 11.12 15.10
CA GLY A 71 2.70 10.88 16.49
C GLY A 71 2.30 12.02 17.40
#